data_AF-J4HW82-F1
#
_entry.id   AF-J4HW82-F1
#
_cell.length_a   1.000
_cell.length_b   1.000
_cell.length_c   1.000
_cell.angle_alpha   90.00
_cell.angle_beta   90.00
_cell.angle_gamma   90.00
#
_symmetry.space_group_name_H-M   'P 1'
#
loop_
_entity.id
_entity.type
_entity.pdbx_description
1 polymer ?
#
loop_
_entity_poly.entity_id
_entity_poly.type
_entity_poly.pdbx_seq_one_letter_code
_entity_poly.pdbx_strand_id
1 'polypeptide(L)'
;MAAKHFAAVAQDPTADAELKSLNKAMLASADGDWNTAIDELKQLAVDDPENFVAVNNMSVALLSQGRIREGIRVLEEAIEASPSAVLAAEPLLFNLSTMYELRSAAGVDKKRNLLIEVSKWAGDGLRVTCLKMPTN
;
A
#
# COMPACT_ATOMS: atom_id res chain seq x y z
N MET A 1 -13.81 -8.14 -20.79
CA MET A 1 -13.43 -6.97 -19.96
C MET A 1 -13.25 -7.42 -18.53
N ALA A 2 -12.39 -6.75 -17.75
CA ALA A 2 -12.03 -7.14 -16.38
C ALA A 2 -13.25 -7.36 -15.47
N ALA A 3 -14.27 -6.49 -15.55
CA ALA A 3 -15.52 -6.63 -14.80
C ALA A 3 -16.22 -7.99 -15.01
N LYS A 4 -16.26 -8.50 -16.25
CA LYS A 4 -16.86 -9.82 -16.54
C LYS A 4 -16.05 -10.96 -15.91
N HIS A 5 -14.73 -10.84 -15.91
CA HIS A 5 -13.86 -11.85 -15.30
C HIS A 5 -14.01 -11.83 -13.76
N PHE A 6 -13.97 -10.66 -13.14
CA PHE A 6 -14.14 -10.52 -11.70
C PHE A 6 -15.54 -10.94 -11.23
N ALA A 7 -16.59 -10.65 -12.00
CA ALA A 7 -17.94 -11.15 -11.70
C ALA A 7 -18.01 -12.69 -11.74
N ALA A 8 -17.31 -13.33 -12.68
CA ALA A 8 -17.25 -14.79 -12.72
C ALA A 8 -16.52 -15.36 -11.49
N VAL A 9 -15.38 -14.78 -11.08
CA VAL A 9 -14.66 -15.18 -9.86
C VAL A 9 -15.50 -14.96 -8.60
N ALA A 10 -16.25 -13.85 -8.53
CA ALA A 10 -17.12 -13.57 -7.39
C ALA A 10 -18.24 -14.61 -7.21
N GLN A 11 -18.75 -15.16 -8.31
CA GLN A 11 -19.81 -16.18 -8.31
C GLN A 11 -19.29 -17.60 -8.13
N ASP A 12 -17.99 -17.83 -8.33
CA ASP A 12 -17.38 -19.14 -8.17
C ASP A 12 -17.29 -19.49 -6.67
N PRO A 13 -18.04 -20.49 -6.17
CA PRO A 13 -18.02 -20.86 -4.75
C PRO A 13 -16.68 -21.47 -4.32
N THR A 14 -15.86 -21.92 -5.26
CA THR A 14 -14.54 -22.53 -4.99
C THR A 14 -13.41 -21.52 -4.98
N ALA A 15 -13.65 -20.32 -5.52
CA ALA A 15 -12.65 -19.27 -5.51
C ALA A 15 -12.43 -18.75 -4.10
N ASP A 16 -11.14 -18.51 -3.81
CA ASP A 16 -10.66 -18.01 -2.55
C ASP A 16 -11.33 -16.67 -2.17
N ALA A 17 -11.65 -16.52 -0.88
CA ALA A 17 -12.37 -15.35 -0.38
C ALA A 17 -11.53 -14.08 -0.46
N GLU A 18 -10.22 -14.19 -0.19
CA GLU A 18 -9.27 -13.08 -0.28
C GLU A 18 -9.21 -12.56 -1.73
N LEU A 19 -9.09 -13.48 -2.69
CA LEU A 19 -9.08 -13.16 -4.12
C LEU A 19 -10.35 -12.44 -4.56
N LYS A 20 -11.52 -12.84 -4.05
CA LYS A 20 -12.79 -12.17 -4.36
C LYS A 20 -12.81 -10.74 -3.84
N SER A 21 -12.44 -10.53 -2.58
CA SER A 21 -12.41 -9.20 -1.97
C SER A 21 -11.38 -8.30 -2.66
N LEU A 22 -10.21 -8.83 -3.00
CA LEU A 22 -9.18 -8.08 -3.72
C LEU A 22 -9.66 -7.68 -5.12
N ASN A 23 -10.26 -8.60 -5.89
CA ASN A 23 -10.82 -8.28 -7.21
C ASN A 23 -11.92 -7.22 -7.12
N LYS A 24 -12.78 -7.29 -6.09
CA LYS A 24 -13.82 -6.29 -5.84
C LYS A 24 -13.22 -4.92 -5.54
N ALA A 25 -12.19 -4.85 -4.69
CA ALA A 25 -11.47 -3.62 -4.38
C ALA A 25 -10.80 -3.01 -5.62
N MET A 26 -10.18 -3.84 -6.46
CA MET A 26 -9.53 -3.40 -7.70
C MET A 26 -10.53 -2.86 -8.71
N LEU A 27 -11.70 -3.49 -8.83
CA LEU A 27 -12.78 -2.99 -9.69
C LEU A 27 -13.33 -1.66 -9.18
N ALA A 28 -13.63 -1.56 -7.89
CA ALA A 28 -14.10 -0.33 -7.26
C ALA A 28 -13.08 0.82 -7.44
N SER A 29 -11.78 0.52 -7.30
CA SER A 29 -10.71 1.48 -7.57
C SER A 29 -10.70 1.95 -9.03
N ALA A 30 -10.88 1.04 -9.99
CA ALA A 30 -10.93 1.39 -11.41
C ALA A 30 -12.15 2.26 -11.76
N ASP A 31 -13.27 2.05 -11.06
CA ASP A 31 -14.51 2.82 -11.24
C ASP A 31 -14.50 4.14 -10.46
N GLY A 32 -13.45 4.42 -9.68
CA GLY A 32 -13.35 5.60 -8.81
C GLY A 32 -14.21 5.52 -7.54
N ASP A 33 -14.79 4.37 -7.24
CA ASP A 33 -15.46 4.09 -5.97
C ASP A 33 -14.43 3.74 -4.90
N TRP A 34 -13.71 4.77 -4.47
CA TRP A 34 -12.64 4.64 -3.50
C TRP A 34 -13.15 4.20 -2.12
N ASN A 35 -14.41 4.44 -1.77
CA ASN A 35 -14.95 4.03 -0.47
C ASN A 35 -15.09 2.51 -0.40
N THR A 36 -15.73 1.91 -1.40
CA THR A 36 -15.84 0.45 -1.49
C THR A 36 -14.45 -0.18 -1.57
N ALA A 37 -13.52 0.39 -2.33
CA ALA A 37 -12.15 -0.11 -2.38
C ALA A 37 -11.49 -0.13 -0.99
N ILE A 38 -11.57 0.98 -0.24
CA ILE A 38 -10.98 1.08 1.09
C ILE A 38 -11.62 0.08 2.06
N ASP A 39 -12.93 -0.09 2.02
CA ASP A 39 -13.64 -0.98 2.94
C ASP A 39 -13.21 -2.45 2.73
N GLU A 40 -13.15 -2.91 1.48
CA GLU A 40 -12.70 -4.26 1.14
C GLU A 40 -11.23 -4.48 1.55
N LEU A 41 -10.35 -3.53 1.22
CA LEU A 41 -8.91 -3.63 1.52
C LEU A 41 -8.63 -3.56 3.01
N LYS A 42 -9.44 -2.80 3.76
CA LYS A 42 -9.34 -2.74 5.22
C LYS A 42 -9.72 -4.07 5.85
N GLN A 43 -10.74 -4.76 5.37
CA GLN A 43 -11.07 -6.10 5.89
C GLN A 43 -9.91 -7.07 5.62
N LEU A 44 -9.38 -7.07 4.40
CA LEU A 44 -8.23 -7.90 4.04
C LEU A 44 -7.02 -7.66 4.95
N ALA A 45 -6.69 -6.39 5.23
CA ALA A 45 -5.58 -6.03 6.10
C ALA A 45 -5.84 -6.32 7.59
N VAL A 46 -7.12 -6.44 8.01
CA VAL A 46 -7.48 -6.87 9.38
C VAL A 46 -7.36 -8.38 9.52
N ASP A 47 -7.79 -9.12 8.49
CA ASP A 47 -7.75 -10.59 8.46
C ASP A 47 -6.31 -11.11 8.35
N ASP A 48 -5.48 -10.44 7.55
CA ASP A 48 -4.05 -10.69 7.43
C ASP A 48 -3.25 -9.36 7.50
N PRO A 49 -2.69 -9.01 8.67
CA PRO A 49 -1.85 -7.83 8.84
C PRO A 49 -0.58 -7.81 7.98
N GLU A 50 -0.12 -8.95 7.45
CA GLU A 50 1.02 -9.04 6.53
C GLU A 50 0.59 -9.05 5.05
N ASN A 51 -0.69 -8.81 4.76
CA ASN A 51 -1.17 -8.63 3.40
C ASN A 51 -0.76 -7.26 2.85
N PHE A 52 0.53 -7.14 2.48
CA PHE A 52 1.10 -5.90 1.95
C PHE A 52 0.46 -5.47 0.63
N VAL A 53 -0.18 -6.38 -0.11
CA VAL A 53 -0.96 -6.04 -1.30
C VAL A 53 -2.19 -5.24 -0.91
N ALA A 54 -2.95 -5.70 0.10
CA ALA A 54 -4.12 -5.00 0.61
C ALA A 54 -3.74 -3.63 1.21
N VAL A 55 -2.71 -3.59 2.07
CA VAL A 55 -2.19 -2.35 2.67
C VAL A 55 -1.76 -1.35 1.60
N ASN A 56 -1.01 -1.80 0.58
CA ASN A 56 -0.55 -0.94 -0.49
C ASN A 56 -1.72 -0.32 -1.27
N ASN A 57 -2.66 -1.15 -1.71
CA ASN A 57 -3.82 -0.69 -2.46
C ASN A 57 -4.70 0.23 -1.61
N MET A 58 -4.84 -0.04 -0.30
CA MET A 58 -5.61 0.81 0.61
C MET A 58 -4.97 2.20 0.69
N SER A 59 -3.64 2.26 0.79
CA SER A 59 -2.89 3.52 0.80
C SER A 59 -3.10 4.33 -0.49
N VAL A 60 -3.12 3.67 -1.65
CA VAL A 60 -3.36 4.31 -2.95
C VAL A 60 -4.80 4.82 -3.06
N ALA A 61 -5.78 4.05 -2.58
CA ALA A 61 -7.18 4.49 -2.55
C ALA A 61 -7.38 5.70 -1.61
N LEU A 62 -6.73 5.71 -0.45
CA LEU A 62 -6.73 6.85 0.47
C LEU A 62 -6.07 8.09 -0.16
N LEU A 63 -4.94 7.92 -0.84
CA LEU A 63 -4.30 8.99 -1.59
C LEU A 63 -5.23 9.55 -2.68
N SER A 64 -5.96 8.69 -3.39
CA SER A 64 -6.89 9.09 -4.45
C SER A 64 -8.08 9.91 -3.93
N GLN A 65 -8.47 9.72 -2.67
CA GLN A 65 -9.44 10.59 -1.98
C GLN A 65 -8.83 11.87 -1.38
N GLY A 66 -7.52 12.11 -1.54
CA GLY A 66 -6.82 13.21 -0.87
C GLY A 66 -6.61 12.98 0.64
N ARG A 67 -6.89 11.78 1.15
CA ARG A 67 -6.72 11.37 2.56
C ARG A 67 -5.28 10.96 2.85
N ILE A 68 -4.34 11.82 2.46
CA ILE A 68 -2.89 11.55 2.47
C ILE A 68 -2.39 11.18 3.87
N ARG A 69 -2.93 11.83 4.93
CA ARG A 69 -2.52 11.55 6.31
C ARG A 69 -2.84 10.12 6.73
N GLU A 70 -3.98 9.60 6.30
CA GLU A 70 -4.42 8.24 6.63
C GLU A 70 -3.63 7.22 5.81
N GLY A 71 -3.38 7.50 4.52
CA GLY A 71 -2.53 6.65 3.68
C GLY A 71 -1.10 6.52 4.23
N ILE A 72 -0.52 7.62 4.71
CA ILE A 72 0.77 7.62 5.41
C ILE A 72 0.71 6.72 6.65
N ARG A 73 -0.32 6.88 7.48
CA ARG A 73 -0.45 6.14 8.74
C ARG A 73 -0.54 4.63 8.48
N VAL A 74 -1.34 4.21 7.50
CA VAL A 74 -1.47 2.80 7.11
C VAL A 74 -0.12 2.20 6.69
N LEU A 75 0.68 2.94 5.93
CA LEU A 75 2.00 2.50 5.50
C LEU A 75 3.04 2.52 6.63
N GLU A 76 3.04 3.55 7.48
CA GLU A 76 3.91 3.64 8.66
C GLU A 76 3.63 2.46 9.61
N GLU A 77 2.35 2.17 9.93
CA GLU A 77 1.95 1.05 10.80
C GLU A 77 2.35 -0.31 10.21
N ALA A 78 2.16 -0.53 8.91
CA ALA A 78 2.60 -1.78 8.26
C ALA A 78 4.12 -1.95 8.29
N ILE A 79 4.88 -0.86 8.19
CA ILE A 79 6.34 -0.91 8.25
C ILE A 79 6.83 -1.23 9.66
N GLU A 80 6.20 -0.63 10.67
CA GLU A 80 6.51 -0.88 12.08
C GLU A 80 6.17 -2.31 12.50
N ALA A 81 5.08 -2.89 11.96
CA ALA A 81 4.64 -4.24 12.30
C ALA A 81 5.61 -5.33 11.81
N SER A 82 6.10 -5.22 10.58
CA SER A 82 7.00 -6.23 9.98
C SER A 82 8.18 -5.58 9.23
N PRO A 83 9.16 -4.99 9.93
CA PRO A 83 10.26 -4.23 9.31
C PRO A 83 11.13 -5.04 8.34
N SER A 84 11.28 -6.35 8.57
CA SER A 84 12.04 -7.26 7.69
C SER A 84 11.27 -7.64 6.43
N ALA A 85 9.94 -7.73 6.49
CA ALA A 85 9.09 -8.06 5.35
C ALA A 85 8.94 -6.86 4.39
N VAL A 86 9.02 -5.64 4.92
CA VAL A 86 9.00 -4.38 4.17
C VAL A 86 10.14 -4.28 3.16
N LEU A 87 11.26 -4.97 3.40
CA LEU A 87 12.38 -5.05 2.46
C LEU A 87 11.97 -5.72 1.14
N ALA A 88 10.98 -6.60 1.17
CA ALA A 88 10.38 -7.21 -0.01
C ALA A 88 9.26 -6.35 -0.62
N ALA A 89 8.88 -5.25 0.05
CA ALA A 89 7.69 -4.46 -0.27
C ALA A 89 8.07 -3.06 -0.81
N GLU A 90 8.91 -3.03 -1.85
CA GLU A 90 9.31 -1.78 -2.56
C GLU A 90 8.12 -0.83 -2.87
N PRO A 91 6.92 -1.31 -3.27
CA PRO A 91 5.78 -0.44 -3.51
C PRO A 91 5.33 0.38 -2.28
N LEU A 92 5.45 -0.17 -1.07
CA LEU A 92 5.02 0.51 0.16
C LEU A 92 5.95 1.69 0.45
N LEU A 93 7.27 1.46 0.35
CA LEU A 93 8.29 2.50 0.54
C LEU A 93 8.15 3.61 -0.51
N PHE A 94 7.84 3.24 -1.75
CA PHE A 94 7.59 4.19 -2.84
C PHE A 94 6.34 5.04 -2.59
N ASN A 95 5.23 4.41 -2.21
CA ASN A 95 3.98 5.12 -1.95
C ASN A 95 4.10 6.00 -0.70
N LEU A 96 4.77 5.54 0.35
CA LEU A 96 5.01 6.33 1.55
C LEU A 96 5.88 7.56 1.24
N SER A 97 6.97 7.37 0.48
CA SER A 97 7.84 8.46 0.04
C SER A 97 7.09 9.49 -0.81
N THR A 98 6.21 9.02 -1.71
CA THR A 98 5.33 9.88 -2.51
C THR A 98 4.40 10.71 -1.63
N MET A 99 3.76 10.08 -0.65
CA MET A 99 2.84 10.81 0.24
C MET A 99 3.55 11.79 1.16
N TYR A 100 4.80 11.50 1.57
CA TYR A 100 5.63 12.47 2.29
C TYR A 100 5.94 13.71 1.45
N GLU A 101 6.26 13.55 0.17
CA GLU A 101 6.49 14.67 -0.76
C GLU A 101 5.23 15.51 -0.96
N LEU A 102 4.06 14.87 -1.08
CA LEU A 102 2.78 15.56 -1.28
C LEU A 102 2.30 16.32 -0.04
N ARG A 103 2.66 15.86 1.17
CA ARG A 103 2.14 16.44 2.42
C ARG A 103 2.93 17.65 2.92
N SER A 104 4.24 17.74 2.65
CA SER A 104 5.08 18.76 3.30
C SER A 104 6.40 19.02 2.60
N ALA A 105 6.90 20.26 2.71
CA ALA A 105 8.29 20.61 2.43
C ALA A 105 9.30 19.80 3.30
N ALA A 106 8.87 19.30 4.47
CA ALA A 106 9.62 18.41 5.34
C ALA A 106 9.61 16.94 4.88
N GLY A 107 9.09 16.63 3.68
CA GLY A 107 9.10 15.28 3.12
C GLY A 107 10.52 14.70 3.02
N VAL A 108 11.54 15.56 2.86
CA VAL A 108 12.95 15.15 2.83
C VAL A 108 13.39 14.52 4.16
N ASP A 109 13.05 15.13 5.30
CA ASP A 109 13.46 14.63 6.62
C ASP A 109 12.73 13.33 6.97
N LYS A 110 11.45 13.22 6.61
CA LYS A 110 10.71 11.97 6.74
C LYS A 110 11.31 10.83 5.90
N LYS A 111 11.72 11.11 4.66
CA LYS A 111 12.40 10.11 3.80
C LYS A 111 13.77 9.71 4.35
N ARG A 112 14.52 10.65 4.94
CA ARG A 112 15.79 10.35 5.63
C ARG A 112 15.58 9.47 6.86
N ASN A 113 14.57 9.77 7.68
CA ASN A 113 14.23 8.94 8.83
C ASN A 113 13.78 7.54 8.39
N LEU A 114 12.99 7.46 7.32
CA LEU A 114 12.60 6.18 6.73
C LEU A 114 13.83 5.39 6.26
N LEU A 115 14.79 6.03 5.58
CA LEU A 115 16.07 5.41 5.19
C LEU A 115 16.82 4.85 6.39
N ILE A 116 16.93 5.62 7.48
CA ILE A 116 17.56 5.16 8.72
C ILE A 116 16.85 3.91 9.23
N GLU A 117 15.52 3.91 9.28
CA GLU A 117 14.74 2.78 9.79
C GLU A 117 14.95 1.52 8.95
N VAL A 118 14.77 1.61 7.63
CA VAL A 118 14.92 0.42 6.76
C VAL A 118 16.36 -0.07 6.71
N SER A 119 17.36 0.82 6.84
CA SER A 119 18.78 0.43 6.82
C SER A 119 19.20 -0.48 7.97
N LYS A 120 18.48 -0.45 9.10
CA LYS A 120 18.71 -1.36 10.23
C LYS A 120 18.50 -2.82 9.85
N TRP A 121 17.64 -3.06 8.86
CA TRP A 121 17.18 -4.40 8.47
C TRP A 121 17.65 -4.79 7.07
N ALA A 122 17.85 -3.83 6.17
CA ALA A 122 17.98 -4.09 4.73
C ALA A 122 19.32 -4.64 4.24
N GLY A 123 20.40 -4.46 5.02
CA GLY A 123 21.75 -4.75 4.54
C GLY A 123 22.05 -4.06 3.20
N ASP A 124 22.58 -4.81 2.24
CA ASP A 124 22.90 -4.38 0.87
C ASP A 124 21.74 -4.57 -0.14
N GLY A 125 20.61 -5.14 0.29
CA GLY A 125 19.47 -5.45 -0.58
C GLY A 125 18.53 -4.28 -0.85
N LEU A 126 18.65 -3.16 -0.13
CA LEU A 126 17.75 -2.02 -0.29
C LEU A 126 17.97 -1.27 -1.60
N ARG A 127 16.95 -1.22 -2.45
CA ARG A 127 16.92 -0.27 -3.57
C ARG A 127 16.47 1.10 -3.10
N VAL A 128 17.41 1.96 -2.73
CA VAL A 128 17.13 3.33 -2.26
C VAL A 128 16.33 4.21 -3.26
N THR A 129 16.19 3.79 -4.51
CA THR A 129 15.33 4.42 -5.51
C THR A 129 13.85 4.42 -5.10
N CYS A 130 13.39 3.42 -4.35
CA CYS A 130 12.02 3.39 -3.82
C CYS A 130 11.78 4.51 -2.79
N LEU A 131 12.83 5.05 -2.18
CA LEU A 131 12.75 6.14 -1.22
C LEU A 131 12.72 7.52 -1.90
N LYS A 132 12.77 7.61 -3.24
CA LYS A 132 12.78 8.89 -3.99
C LYS A 132 13.77 9.90 -3.42
N MET A 133 14.97 9.45 -3.05
CA MET A 133 16.01 10.33 -2.54
C MET A 133 16.53 11.24 -3.68
N PRO A 134 16.82 12.53 -3.41
CA PRO A 134 17.45 13.38 -4.42
C PRO A 134 18.80 12.80 -4.83
N THR A 135 19.05 12.66 -6.13
CA THR A 135 20.40 12.46 -6.67
C THR A 135 21.10 13.80 -6.70
N ASN A 136 22.19 13.94 -5.92
CA ASN A 136 23.08 15.11 -5.99
C ASN A 136 23.72 15.24 -7.37
#